data_AF-A0A2K6EUF5-F1
#
_entry.id   AF-A0A2K6EUF5-F1
#
_cell.length_a   1.000
_cell.length_b   1.000
_cell.length_c   1.000
_cell.angle_alpha   90.00
_cell.angle_beta   90.00
_cell.angle_gamma   90.00
#
_symmetry.space_group_name_H-M   'P 1'
#
loop_
_entity.id
_entity.type
_entity.pdbx_description
1 polymer ?
#
loop_
_entity_poly.entity_id
_entity_poly.type
_entity_poly.pdbx_seq_one_letter_code
_entity_poly.pdbx_strand_id
1 'polypeptide(L)'
;MSLHQFLLEPITCHAWNRDRTQIALSPNNHEVHIYKKNGSQWVKAHELKEHNGHITVSTLKTEFLPLLSVSFVSENSVVAAGHDCCPMLFNYDDRGCLTFVSKLDIPKQSIQRNMSAMERFRNMDKRATTEDRNTALETLHQNSITQVSIYEVDKQDCRKFCTTGIDGAMTIWDFKTLESSIQGLRIM
;
A
#
# COMPACT_ATOMS: atom_id res chain seq x y z
N MET A 1 -10.00 14.27 22.35
CA MET A 1 -9.21 13.02 22.33
C MET A 1 -9.99 11.97 23.09
N SER A 2 -10.25 10.80 22.50
CA SER A 2 -10.98 9.70 23.13
C SER A 2 -10.07 8.47 23.23
N LEU A 3 -9.79 8.03 24.46
CA LEU A 3 -9.05 6.81 24.73
C LEU A 3 -10.05 5.68 24.98
N HIS A 4 -9.90 4.56 24.28
CA HIS A 4 -10.68 3.34 24.52
C HIS A 4 -9.72 2.21 24.88
N GLN A 5 -9.83 1.70 26.10
CA GLN A 5 -9.06 0.55 26.53
C GLN A 5 -9.88 -0.72 26.33
N PHE A 6 -9.55 -1.47 25.28
CA PHE A 6 -10.25 -2.71 24.92
C PHE A 6 -9.74 -3.90 25.73
N LEU A 7 -8.44 -3.95 26.00
CA LEU A 7 -7.71 -5.06 26.62
C LEU A 7 -6.67 -4.55 27.61
N LEU A 8 -6.27 -5.42 28.54
CA LEU A 8 -5.10 -5.20 29.42
C LEU A 8 -3.78 -5.58 28.73
N GLU A 9 -3.85 -6.46 27.72
CA GLU A 9 -2.71 -6.94 26.94
C GLU A 9 -2.37 -5.98 25.78
N PRO A 10 -1.11 -5.95 25.30
CA PRO A 10 -0.74 -5.20 24.11
C PRO A 10 -1.51 -5.66 22.87
N ILE A 11 -1.98 -4.70 22.09
CA ILE A 11 -2.59 -4.93 20.77
C ILE A 11 -1.45 -4.91 19.73
N THR A 12 -1.25 -6.01 19.01
CA THR A 12 -0.20 -6.14 18.00
C THR A 12 -0.66 -5.71 16.62
N CYS A 13 -1.94 -5.93 16.29
CA CYS A 13 -2.55 -5.42 15.06
C CYS A 13 -4.06 -5.14 15.23
N HIS A 14 -4.60 -4.30 14.35
CA HIS A 14 -6.02 -3.96 14.33
C HIS A 14 -6.52 -3.73 12.91
N ALA A 15 -7.81 -3.97 12.67
CA ALA A 15 -8.46 -3.69 11.39
C ALA A 15 -9.89 -3.20 11.61
N TRP A 16 -10.29 -2.17 10.88
CA TRP A 16 -11.66 -1.66 10.88
C TRP A 16 -12.51 -2.38 9.84
N ASN A 17 -13.78 -2.62 10.15
CA ASN A 17 -14.74 -3.00 9.13
C ASN A 17 -15.11 -1.77 8.26
N ARG A 18 -15.76 -2.01 7.11
CA ARG A 18 -16.05 -0.99 6.08
C ARG A 18 -16.76 0.26 6.60
N ASP A 19 -17.76 0.10 7.47
CA ASP A 19 -18.57 1.20 8.00
C ASP A 19 -18.05 1.77 9.33
N ARG A 20 -16.89 1.30 9.80
CA ARG A 20 -16.23 1.69 11.07
C ARG A 20 -17.11 1.46 12.31
N THR A 21 -18.10 0.58 12.22
CA THR A 21 -18.92 0.19 13.38
C THR A 21 -18.31 -0.97 14.16
N GLN A 22 -17.31 -1.65 13.60
CA GLN A 22 -16.60 -2.77 14.22
C GLN A 22 -15.08 -2.67 14.02
N ILE A 23 -14.34 -3.18 14.99
CA ILE A 23 -12.89 -3.27 14.95
C ILE A 23 -12.45 -4.69 15.36
N ALA A 24 -11.60 -5.30 14.55
CA ALA A 24 -10.87 -6.51 14.90
C ALA A 24 -9.54 -6.13 15.54
N LEU A 25 -9.20 -6.78 16.66
CA LEU A 25 -7.97 -6.59 17.41
C LEU A 25 -7.28 -7.94 17.57
N SER A 26 -5.98 -8.00 17.28
CA SER A 26 -5.12 -9.12 17.67
C SER A 26 -4.32 -8.69 18.90
N PRO A 27 -4.63 -9.22 20.08
CA PRO A 27 -3.68 -9.22 21.19
C PRO A 27 -2.47 -10.10 20.88
N ASN A 28 -1.43 -10.01 21.71
CA ASN A 28 -0.23 -10.84 21.60
C ASN A 28 -0.47 -12.31 22.05
N ASN A 29 -1.53 -12.94 21.57
CA ASN A 29 -1.93 -14.32 21.87
C ASN A 29 -2.59 -14.97 20.63
N HIS A 30 -3.19 -16.15 20.78
CA HIS A 30 -3.77 -16.92 19.67
C HIS A 30 -5.22 -16.54 19.33
N GLU A 31 -5.72 -15.42 19.85
CA GLU A 31 -7.09 -14.97 19.68
C GLU A 31 -7.19 -13.73 18.79
N VAL A 32 -8.31 -13.60 18.07
CA VAL A 32 -8.73 -12.34 17.44
C VAL A 32 -10.06 -11.91 18.05
N HIS A 33 -10.13 -10.67 18.54
CA HIS A 33 -11.32 -10.12 19.17
C HIS A 33 -11.99 -9.11 18.25
N ILE A 34 -13.28 -9.28 17.97
CA ILE A 34 -14.07 -8.31 17.19
C ILE A 34 -14.97 -7.54 18.14
N TYR A 35 -14.77 -6.23 18.22
CA TYR A 35 -15.61 -5.32 19.01
C TYR A 35 -16.57 -4.57 18.09
N LYS A 36 -17.82 -4.42 18.55
CA LYS A 36 -18.85 -3.63 17.88
C LYS A 36 -19.21 -2.41 18.72
N LYS A 37 -19.39 -1.27 18.05
CA LYS A 37 -19.82 -0.03 18.67
C LYS A 37 -21.30 -0.12 19.05
N ASN A 38 -21.61 0.16 20.32
CA ASN A 38 -22.97 0.28 20.84
C ASN A 38 -23.09 1.63 21.57
N GLY A 39 -23.61 2.65 20.86
CA GLY A 39 -23.60 4.03 21.34
C GLY A 39 -22.18 4.57 21.53
N SER A 40 -21.83 4.92 22.78
CA SER A 40 -20.48 5.37 23.18
C SER A 40 -19.57 4.23 23.65
N GLN A 41 -20.09 3.02 23.79
CA GLN A 41 -19.35 1.87 24.30
C GLN A 41 -18.94 0.90 23.19
N TRP A 42 -17.91 0.11 23.48
CA TRP A 42 -17.48 -1.00 22.64
C TRP A 42 -17.73 -2.30 23.36
N VAL A 43 -18.42 -3.22 22.69
CA VAL A 43 -18.75 -4.54 23.24
C VAL A 43 -18.07 -5.60 22.39
N LYS A 44 -17.39 -6.55 23.04
CA LYS A 44 -16.80 -7.70 22.33
C LYS A 44 -17.94 -8.53 21.74
N ALA A 45 -18.05 -8.50 20.42
CA ALA A 45 -19.07 -9.22 19.67
C ALA A 45 -18.64 -10.66 19.39
N HIS A 46 -17.37 -10.85 19.04
CA HIS A 46 -16.81 -12.17 18.74
C HIS A 46 -15.41 -12.33 19.33
N GLU A 47 -15.10 -13.57 19.67
CA GLU A 47 -13.78 -14.02 20.09
C GLU A 47 -13.45 -15.28 19.29
N LEU A 48 -12.44 -15.17 18.44
CA LEU A 48 -12.00 -16.26 17.58
C LEU A 48 -10.81 -16.91 18.29
N LYS A 49 -11.02 -18.09 18.88
CA LYS A 49 -10.04 -18.78 19.77
C LYS A 49 -9.31 -19.96 19.15
N GLU A 50 -9.74 -20.41 17.97
CA GLU A 50 -9.28 -21.66 17.37
C GLU A 50 -9.08 -21.48 15.88
N HIS A 51 -8.19 -20.58 15.50
CA HIS A 51 -7.58 -20.59 14.17
C HIS A 51 -6.60 -21.77 14.02
N ASN A 52 -6.98 -22.95 14.54
CA ASN A 52 -6.21 -24.19 14.52
C ASN A 52 -6.31 -24.90 13.17
N GLY A 53 -7.16 -24.40 12.25
CA GLY A 53 -6.94 -24.64 10.83
C GLY A 53 -5.51 -24.23 10.52
N HIS A 54 -4.78 -25.05 9.77
CA HIS A 54 -3.39 -24.74 9.41
C HIS A 54 -3.34 -23.29 8.91
N ILE A 55 -2.78 -22.37 9.69
CA ILE A 55 -2.49 -21.02 9.21
C ILE A 55 -1.35 -21.25 8.23
N THR A 56 -1.73 -21.50 6.98
CA THR A 56 -0.78 -21.63 5.89
C THR A 56 -0.26 -20.24 5.63
N VAL A 57 0.82 -19.88 6.33
CA VAL A 57 1.53 -18.63 6.09
C VAL A 57 2.19 -18.75 4.73
N SER A 58 1.63 -18.05 3.75
CA SER A 58 2.30 -17.85 2.47
C SER A 58 3.46 -16.89 2.67
N THR A 59 4.68 -17.36 2.39
CA THR A 59 5.87 -16.52 2.45
C THR A 59 6.45 -16.38 1.06
N LEU A 60 6.41 -15.16 0.52
CA LEU A 60 7.13 -14.81 -0.70
C LEU A 60 8.40 -14.05 -0.32
N LYS A 61 9.56 -14.64 -0.64
CA LYS A 61 10.84 -13.93 -0.55
C LYS A 61 11.02 -13.10 -1.82
N THR A 62 11.29 -11.81 -1.65
CA THR A 62 11.56 -10.89 -2.75
C THR A 62 12.97 -10.32 -2.62
N GLU A 63 13.51 -9.82 -3.72
CA GLU A 63 14.75 -9.03 -3.74
C GLU A 63 14.51 -7.54 -3.42
N PHE A 64 13.24 -7.15 -3.25
CA PHE A 64 12.84 -5.77 -3.00
C PHE A 64 13.20 -5.33 -1.58
N LEU A 65 13.36 -4.03 -1.42
CA LEU A 65 13.48 -3.40 -0.11
C LEU A 65 12.16 -3.54 0.68
N PRO A 66 12.19 -3.34 2.00
CA PRO A 66 11.01 -3.60 2.83
C PRO A 66 9.77 -2.82 2.38
N LEU A 67 8.64 -3.54 2.37
CA LEU A 67 7.31 -3.01 2.11
C LEU A 67 6.76 -2.42 3.40
N LEU A 68 6.22 -1.20 3.34
CA LEU A 68 5.71 -0.46 4.50
C LEU A 68 4.18 -0.47 4.59
N SER A 69 3.51 -0.67 3.46
CA SER A 69 2.05 -0.71 3.39
C SER A 69 1.58 -1.68 2.33
N VAL A 70 0.45 -2.34 2.60
CA VAL A 70 -0.22 -3.27 1.69
C VAL A 70 -1.74 -3.06 1.74
N SER A 71 -2.43 -3.30 0.63
CA SER A 71 -3.90 -3.27 0.57
C SER A 71 -4.40 -4.27 -0.47
N PHE A 72 -5.48 -4.99 -0.13
CA PHE A 72 -6.22 -5.77 -1.12
C PHE A 72 -6.89 -4.84 -2.12
N VAL A 73 -6.69 -5.12 -3.40
CA VAL A 73 -7.27 -4.37 -4.52
C VAL A 73 -8.31 -5.17 -5.29
N SER A 74 -8.32 -6.49 -5.11
CA SER A 74 -9.38 -7.40 -5.51
C SER A 74 -9.44 -8.56 -4.50
N GLU A 75 -10.35 -9.51 -4.71
CA GLU A 75 -10.37 -10.74 -3.92
C GLU A 75 -9.06 -11.50 -3.99
N ASN A 76 -8.30 -11.49 -5.10
CA ASN A 76 -7.10 -12.33 -5.26
C ASN A 76 -5.79 -11.52 -5.45
N SER A 77 -5.85 -10.19 -5.32
CA SER A 77 -4.70 -9.32 -5.61
C SER A 77 -4.48 -8.28 -4.52
N VAL A 78 -3.21 -8.03 -4.22
CA VAL A 78 -2.77 -7.00 -3.27
C VAL A 78 -1.77 -6.05 -3.93
N VAL A 79 -1.86 -4.78 -3.59
CA VAL A 79 -0.81 -3.79 -3.88
C VAL A 79 -0.03 -3.53 -2.62
N ALA A 80 1.30 -3.62 -2.71
CA ALA A 80 2.20 -3.24 -1.65
C ALA A 80 3.23 -2.21 -2.13
N ALA A 81 3.69 -1.36 -1.22
CA ALA A 81 4.69 -0.33 -1.51
C ALA A 81 5.56 -0.05 -0.28
N GLY A 82 6.75 0.50 -0.49
CA GLY A 82 7.70 0.77 0.57
C GLY A 82 8.94 1.50 0.08
N HIS A 83 10.12 1.00 0.47
CA HIS A 83 11.40 1.66 0.23
C HIS A 83 11.89 1.64 -1.23
N ASP A 84 11.33 0.76 -2.08
CA ASP A 84 11.54 0.80 -3.53
C ASP A 84 10.89 2.00 -4.23
N CYS A 85 10.12 2.83 -3.50
CA CYS A 85 9.48 4.04 -4.03
C CYS A 85 8.49 3.80 -5.19
N CYS A 86 8.02 2.57 -5.38
CA CYS A 86 7.01 2.23 -6.39
C CYS A 86 6.01 1.20 -5.84
N PRO A 87 4.72 1.29 -6.24
CA PRO A 87 3.75 0.25 -5.92
C PRO A 87 4.01 -1.02 -6.73
N MET A 88 3.78 -2.16 -6.10
CA MET A 88 3.99 -3.49 -6.65
C MET A 88 2.72 -4.32 -6.48
N LEU A 89 2.35 -5.05 -7.52
CA LEU A 89 1.21 -5.95 -7.52
C LEU A 89 1.65 -7.38 -7.23
N PHE A 90 0.89 -8.03 -6.35
CA PHE A 90 1.01 -9.44 -6.06
C PHE A 90 -0.35 -10.11 -6.20
N ASN A 91 -0.34 -11.37 -6.63
CA ASN A 91 -1.52 -12.23 -6.63
C ASN A 91 -1.37 -13.28 -5.55
N TYR A 92 -2.49 -13.73 -5.00
CA TYR A 92 -2.56 -14.96 -4.24
C TYR A 92 -3.57 -15.91 -4.90
N ASP A 93 -3.26 -17.20 -4.93
CA ASP A 93 -4.13 -18.23 -5.49
C ASP A 93 -4.99 -18.93 -4.42
N ASP A 94 -5.94 -19.76 -4.86
CA ASP A 94 -6.81 -20.54 -3.96
C ASP A 94 -6.05 -21.53 -3.05
N ARG A 95 -4.77 -21.79 -3.35
CA ARG A 95 -3.88 -22.63 -2.52
C ARG A 95 -3.15 -21.80 -1.46
N GLY A 96 -3.39 -20.50 -1.44
CA GLY A 96 -2.72 -19.55 -0.55
C GLY A 96 -1.30 -19.25 -0.97
N CYS A 97 -0.92 -19.35 -2.25
CA CYS A 97 0.42 -19.04 -2.73
C CYS A 97 0.52 -17.59 -3.24
N LEU A 98 1.37 -16.77 -2.62
CA LEU A 98 1.66 -15.39 -3.05
C LEU A 98 2.69 -15.38 -4.20
N THR A 99 2.38 -14.61 -5.25
CA THR A 99 3.25 -14.45 -6.42
C THR A 99 3.39 -12.98 -6.78
N PHE A 100 4.60 -12.56 -7.15
CA PHE A 100 4.84 -11.22 -7.69
C PHE A 100 4.33 -11.14 -9.13
N VAL A 101 3.63 -10.05 -9.46
CA VAL A 101 3.09 -9.81 -10.81
C VAL A 101 3.93 -8.75 -11.53
N SER A 102 3.94 -7.51 -11.02
CA SER A 102 4.65 -6.41 -11.66
C SER A 102 4.85 -5.21 -10.73
N LYS A 103 5.83 -4.36 -11.06
CA LYS A 103 5.88 -2.97 -10.58
C LYS A 103 4.86 -2.16 -11.39
N LEU A 104 4.09 -1.31 -10.72
CA LEU A 104 3.01 -0.52 -11.34
C LEU A 104 3.45 0.90 -11.72
N ASP A 105 4.65 1.30 -11.32
CA ASP A 105 5.25 2.56 -11.76
C ASP A 105 5.96 2.36 -13.09
N ILE A 106 5.34 2.86 -14.16
CA ILE A 106 5.89 2.80 -15.51
C ILE A 106 6.55 4.14 -15.77
N PRO A 107 7.88 4.18 -15.98
CA PRO A 107 8.54 5.41 -16.41
C PRO A 107 7.90 5.85 -17.73
N LYS A 108 7.20 6.97 -17.72
CA LYS A 108 6.88 7.65 -18.99
C LYS A 108 8.23 8.03 -19.58
N GLN A 109 8.53 7.62 -20.81
CA GLN A 109 9.70 8.11 -21.55
C GLN A 109 9.79 9.61 -21.28
N SER A 110 10.83 10.04 -20.57
CA SER A 110 11.03 11.45 -20.34
C SER A 110 11.20 12.04 -21.73
N ILE A 111 10.22 12.83 -22.18
CA ILE A 111 10.46 13.76 -23.27
C ILE A 111 11.63 14.56 -22.73
N GLN A 112 12.83 14.36 -23.31
CA GLN A 112 14.04 15.03 -22.89
C GLN A 112 13.77 16.52 -23.06
N ARG A 113 13.32 17.16 -21.98
CA ARG A 113 12.87 18.53 -22.01
C ARG A 113 14.16 19.32 -22.16
N ASN A 114 14.37 19.92 -23.33
CA ASN A 114 15.52 20.78 -23.57
C ASN A 114 15.44 21.96 -22.60
N MET A 115 16.06 21.84 -21.43
CA MET A 115 16.17 22.92 -20.46
C MET A 115 17.06 24.01 -21.06
N SER A 116 16.58 25.26 -21.03
CA SER A 116 17.36 26.40 -21.50
C SER A 116 18.61 26.64 -20.64
N ALA A 117 19.64 27.27 -21.19
CA ALA A 117 20.84 27.62 -20.44
C ALA A 117 20.51 28.45 -19.17
N MET A 118 19.57 29.40 -19.26
CA MET A 118 19.17 30.23 -18.11
C MET A 118 18.44 29.42 -17.02
N GLU A 119 17.65 28.42 -17.41
CA GLU A 119 16.98 27.51 -16.47
C GLU A 119 17.98 26.60 -15.77
N ARG A 120 19.01 26.13 -16.49
CA ARG A 120 20.14 25.40 -15.90
C ARG A 120 20.89 26.26 -14.87
N PHE A 121 21.19 27.51 -15.18
CA PHE A 121 21.85 28.44 -14.24
C PHE A 121 21.02 28.68 -12.97
N ARG A 122 19.71 28.89 -13.09
CA ARG A 122 18.82 29.05 -11.92
C ARG A 122 18.73 27.80 -11.05
N ASN A 123 18.74 26.61 -11.67
CA ASN A 123 18.70 25.34 -10.94
C ASN A 123 20.01 25.06 -10.21
N MET A 124 21.15 25.40 -10.81
CA MET A 124 22.48 25.31 -10.17
C MET A 124 22.54 26.16 -8.90
N ASP A 125 22.03 27.39 -8.96
CA ASP A 125 22.00 28.32 -7.83
C ASP A 125 21.07 27.85 -6.69
N LYS A 126 19.93 27.23 -7.05
CA LYS A 126 18.99 26.66 -6.06
C LYS A 126 19.47 25.37 -5.41
N ARG A 127 20.21 24.52 -6.14
CA ARG A 127 20.54 23.15 -5.72
C ARG A 127 22.00 22.96 -5.29
N ALA A 128 22.87 23.96 -5.53
CA ALA A 128 24.29 23.92 -5.23
C ALA A 128 25.03 22.69 -5.82
N THR A 129 24.67 22.26 -7.04
CA THR A 129 25.27 21.11 -7.74
C THR A 129 25.88 21.53 -9.07
N THR A 130 27.11 21.09 -9.36
CA THR A 130 27.87 21.41 -10.60
C THR A 130 27.81 20.34 -11.69
N GLU A 131 27.20 19.18 -11.43
CA GLU A 131 27.08 18.07 -12.38
C GLU A 131 25.59 17.76 -12.66
N ASP A 132 25.28 17.33 -13.90
CA ASP A 132 24.00 16.72 -14.28
C ASP A 132 23.81 15.32 -13.64
N ARG A 133 24.15 15.15 -12.35
CA ARG A 133 23.76 13.95 -11.62
C ARG A 133 22.27 14.04 -11.37
N ASN A 134 21.50 13.33 -12.18
CA ASN A 134 20.08 13.16 -11.93
C ASN A 134 19.93 12.25 -10.70
N THR A 135 19.94 12.82 -9.50
CA THR A 135 19.66 12.11 -8.25
C THR A 135 18.18 11.75 -8.12
N ALA A 136 17.36 12.14 -9.09
CA ALA A 136 15.96 11.77 -9.14
C ALA A 136 15.82 10.30 -9.52
N LEU A 137 15.00 9.58 -8.75
CA LEU A 137 14.59 8.22 -9.08
C LEU A 137 13.72 8.26 -10.35
N GLU A 138 13.72 7.17 -11.10
CA GLU A 138 12.83 7.01 -12.27
C GLU A 138 11.36 6.83 -11.89
N THR A 139 11.10 6.54 -10.62
CA THR A 139 9.76 6.39 -10.04
C THR A 139 9.09 7.75 -9.82
N LEU A 140 7.75 7.78 -9.81
CA LEU A 140 6.99 8.99 -9.49
C LEU A 140 7.28 9.47 -8.07
N HIS A 141 7.34 8.54 -7.11
CA HIS A 141 7.80 8.87 -5.76
C HIS A 141 9.32 8.95 -5.73
N GLN A 142 9.84 9.96 -5.03
CA GLN A 142 11.27 10.24 -4.89
C GLN A 142 11.80 9.81 -3.52
N ASN A 143 10.95 9.20 -2.70
CA ASN A 143 11.30 8.60 -1.43
C ASN A 143 10.24 7.55 -1.04
N SER A 144 10.45 6.91 0.11
CA SER A 144 9.67 5.76 0.58
C SER A 144 8.17 6.05 0.60
N ILE A 145 7.39 5.14 0.00
CA ILE A 145 5.93 5.14 0.09
C ILE A 145 5.56 4.55 1.45
N THR A 146 4.84 5.31 2.27
CA THR A 146 4.47 4.91 3.63
C THR A 146 3.04 4.41 3.75
N GLN A 147 2.19 4.71 2.76
CA GLN A 147 0.79 4.29 2.81
C GLN A 147 0.27 3.99 1.41
N VAL A 148 -0.46 2.88 1.32
CA VAL A 148 -1.33 2.48 0.21
C VAL A 148 -2.75 2.51 0.74
N SER A 149 -3.68 3.10 -0.01
CA SER A 149 -5.10 3.13 0.38
C SER A 149 -6.01 3.05 -0.84
N ILE A 150 -7.18 2.45 -0.68
CA ILE A 150 -8.21 2.41 -1.72
C ILE A 150 -8.81 3.81 -1.91
N TYR A 151 -8.85 4.28 -3.16
CA TYR A 151 -9.34 5.61 -3.52
C TYR A 151 -10.74 5.54 -4.15
N GLU A 152 -10.94 4.64 -5.11
CA GLU A 152 -12.22 4.44 -5.80
C GLU A 152 -12.47 2.94 -6.00
N VAL A 153 -13.65 2.48 -5.64
CA VAL A 153 -14.12 1.09 -5.81
C VAL A 153 -15.14 1.07 -6.94
N ASP A 154 -15.06 0.08 -7.83
CA ASP A 154 -16.11 -0.25 -8.79
C ASP A 154 -16.67 -1.64 -8.47
N LYS A 155 -17.97 -1.71 -8.17
CA LYS A 155 -18.63 -2.89 -7.58
C LYS A 155 -17.95 -3.38 -6.29
N GLN A 156 -17.08 -4.39 -6.40
CA GLN A 156 -16.35 -5.02 -5.29
C GLN A 156 -14.84 -4.83 -5.42
N ASP A 157 -14.33 -4.48 -6.61
CA ASP A 157 -12.89 -4.36 -6.86
C ASP A 157 -12.44 -2.91 -6.80
N CYS A 158 -11.18 -2.71 -6.42
CA CYS A 158 -10.55 -1.40 -6.47
C CYS A 158 -10.37 -0.99 -7.93
N ARG A 159 -10.95 0.15 -8.31
CA ARG A 159 -10.69 0.78 -9.61
C ARG A 159 -9.47 1.69 -9.54
N LYS A 160 -9.34 2.43 -8.44
CA LYS A 160 -8.20 3.33 -8.20
C LYS A 160 -7.70 3.22 -6.78
N PHE A 161 -6.38 3.21 -6.63
CA PHE A 161 -5.71 3.28 -5.34
C PHE A 161 -4.85 4.54 -5.26
N CYS A 162 -4.47 4.90 -4.05
CA CYS A 162 -3.65 6.06 -3.74
C CYS A 162 -2.42 5.62 -2.95
N THR A 163 -1.27 6.24 -3.25
CA THR A 163 -0.04 6.13 -2.47
C THR A 163 0.39 7.47 -1.92
N THR A 164 0.91 7.49 -0.69
CA THR A 164 1.57 8.66 -0.11
C THR A 164 2.94 8.28 0.43
N GLY A 165 3.90 9.18 0.28
CA GLY A 165 5.29 8.96 0.70
C GLY A 165 5.86 10.09 1.56
N ILE A 166 7.02 9.84 2.15
CA ILE A 166 7.76 10.84 2.93
C ILE A 166 8.38 11.94 2.06
N ASP A 167 8.34 11.77 0.74
CA ASP A 167 8.60 12.82 -0.24
C ASP A 167 7.50 13.90 -0.31
N GLY A 168 6.39 13.71 0.44
CA GLY A 168 5.26 14.63 0.45
C GLY A 168 4.37 14.50 -0.79
N ALA A 169 4.60 13.50 -1.64
CA ALA A 169 3.79 13.25 -2.82
C ALA A 169 2.58 12.37 -2.47
N MET A 170 1.49 12.61 -3.18
CA MET A 170 0.30 11.76 -3.21
C MET A 170 0.01 11.42 -4.67
N THR A 171 0.00 10.12 -5.00
CA THR A 171 -0.22 9.64 -6.37
C THR A 171 -1.47 8.77 -6.42
N ILE A 172 -2.37 9.06 -7.36
CA ILE A 172 -3.55 8.25 -7.64
C ILE A 172 -3.28 7.40 -8.88
N TRP A 173 -3.54 6.10 -8.75
CA TRP A 173 -3.29 5.09 -9.75
C TRP A 173 -4.62 4.51 -10.22
N ASP A 174 -4.84 4.49 -11.55
CA ASP A 174 -6.05 3.93 -12.15
C ASP A 174 -5.72 2.61 -12.85
N PHE A 175 -6.30 1.50 -12.36
CA PHE A 175 -6.01 0.18 -12.91
C PHE A 175 -6.40 0.05 -14.38
N LYS A 176 -7.45 0.73 -14.84
CA LYS A 176 -7.81 0.73 -16.27
C LYS A 176 -6.68 1.29 -17.14
N THR A 177 -5.99 2.32 -16.63
CA THR A 177 -4.85 2.93 -17.33
C THR A 177 -3.60 2.04 -17.23
N LEU A 178 -3.38 1.42 -16.07
CA LEU A 178 -2.25 0.50 -15.85
C LEU A 178 -2.35 -0.75 -16.71
N GLU A 179 -3.52 -1.40 -16.79
CA GLU A 179 -3.77 -2.57 -17.65
C GLU A 179 -3.55 -2.26 -19.13
N SER A 180 -3.85 -1.02 -19.55
CA SER A 180 -3.59 -0.57 -20.92
C SER A 180 -2.10 -0.29 -21.18
N SER A 181 -1.31 -0.04 -20.14
CA SER A 181 0.09 0.40 -20.25
C SER A 181 1.10 -0.70 -19.93
N ILE A 182 0.71 -1.73 -19.17
CA ILE A 182 1.54 -2.88 -18.79
C ILE A 182 1.05 -4.11 -19.55
N GLN A 183 1.85 -4.57 -20.51
CA GLN A 183 1.50 -5.74 -21.29
C GLN A 183 1.29 -6.97 -20.39
N GLY A 184 0.13 -7.61 -20.53
CA GLY A 184 -0.21 -8.84 -19.79
C GLY A 184 -0.74 -8.62 -18.38
N LEU A 185 -0.86 -7.36 -17.91
CA LEU A 185 -1.49 -7.06 -16.63
C LEU A 185 -3.01 -7.22 -16.75
N ARG A 186 -3.59 -8.04 -15.87
CA ARG A 186 -5.05 -8.17 -15.67
C ARG A 186 -5.34 -8.31 -14.20
N ILE A 187 -6.19 -7.43 -13.69
CA ILE A 187 -6.62 -7.41 -12.29
C ILE A 187 -8.13 -7.59 -12.22
N MET A 188 -8.86 -7.23 -13.29
CA MET A 188 -10.29 -7.43 -13.50
C MET A 188 -10.60 -8.29 -14.73
#